data_AF-A0A947IEX5-F1
#
_entry.id   AF-A0A947IEX5-F1
#
_cell.length_a   1.000
_cell.length_b   1.000
_cell.length_c   1.000
_cell.angle_alpha   90.00
_cell.angle_beta   90.00
_cell.angle_gamma   90.00
#
_symmetry.space_group_name_H-M   'P 1'
#
loop_
_entity.id
_entity.type
_entity.pdbx_description
1 polymer ?
#
loop_
_entity_poly.entity_id
_entity_poly.type
_entity_poly.pdbx_seq_one_letter_code
_entity_poly.pdbx_strand_id
1 'polypeptide(L)'
;MSNRNRIFKAYLDDQRQSLQAPLASVLAFSESLLELAVISQSADLKADVKKVAKAASTMTEMLGSISMFSQDSQTELSLLRHDLRNAIGLVDGFSDMLLEDCDDTEAGEFFRQIRHQSRLFQGRLEQFTLGDDGKAASDPIAAIFKSFKRGIIRDDREHMAASILVVDDSDSSRDLLAHQLQRQNFMVIEAASGERCLEIMRSAEPDLVLLD
;
A
#
# COMPACT_ATOMS: atom_id res chain seq x y z
N MET A 1 -37.34 -5.66 -10.14
CA MET A 1 -36.24 -4.84 -9.58
C MET A 1 -36.71 -3.40 -9.40
N SER A 2 -36.57 -2.82 -8.20
CA SER A 2 -36.91 -1.41 -7.94
C SER A 2 -36.03 -0.46 -8.75
N ASN A 3 -36.58 0.67 -9.23
CA ASN A 3 -35.86 1.70 -10.01
C ASN A 3 -34.58 2.17 -9.28
N ARG A 4 -34.66 2.26 -7.94
CA ARG A 4 -33.54 2.63 -7.07
C ARG A 4 -32.35 1.66 -7.15
N ASN A 5 -32.64 0.36 -7.28
CA ASN A 5 -31.63 -0.69 -7.32
C ASN A 5 -30.91 -0.73 -8.69
N ARG A 6 -31.62 -0.39 -9.78
CA ARG A 6 -31.01 -0.20 -11.11
C ARG A 6 -30.06 1.00 -11.15
N ILE A 7 -30.45 2.13 -10.56
CA ILE A 7 -29.61 3.34 -10.49
C ILE A 7 -28.35 3.05 -9.67
N PHE A 8 -28.49 2.38 -8.54
CA PHE A 8 -27.36 2.03 -7.68
C PHE A 8 -26.36 1.08 -8.38
N LYS A 9 -26.86 0.05 -9.06
CA LYS A 9 -25.99 -0.87 -9.82
C LYS A 9 -25.23 -0.14 -10.94
N ALA A 10 -25.90 0.74 -11.67
CA ALA A 10 -25.24 1.56 -12.71
C ALA A 10 -24.16 2.48 -12.12
N TYR A 11 -24.39 3.06 -10.94
CA TYR A 11 -23.38 3.82 -10.21
C TYR A 11 -22.17 2.94 -9.82
N LEU A 12 -22.40 1.76 -9.24
CA LEU A 12 -21.30 0.85 -8.89
C LEU A 12 -20.49 0.39 -10.11
N ASP A 13 -21.15 0.13 -11.23
CA ASP A 13 -20.48 -0.25 -12.49
C ASP A 13 -19.60 0.90 -13.02
N ASP A 14 -20.10 2.14 -12.98
CA ASP A 14 -19.34 3.35 -13.35
C ASP A 14 -18.12 3.56 -12.44
N GLN A 15 -18.32 3.47 -11.12
CA GLN A 15 -17.24 3.61 -10.15
C GLN A 15 -16.17 2.53 -10.31
N ARG A 16 -16.58 1.27 -10.51
CA ARG A 16 -15.65 0.17 -10.81
C ARG A 16 -14.83 0.48 -12.06
N GLN A 17 -15.46 0.91 -13.16
CA GLN A 17 -14.76 1.22 -14.41
C GLN A 17 -13.78 2.39 -14.23
N SER A 18 -14.22 3.42 -13.49
CA SER A 18 -13.38 4.58 -13.15
C SER A 18 -12.16 4.17 -12.33
N LEU A 19 -12.32 3.30 -11.32
CA LEU A 19 -11.22 2.82 -10.49
C LEU A 19 -10.29 1.83 -11.22
N GLN A 20 -10.85 1.01 -12.11
CA GLN A 20 -10.09 -0.03 -12.82
C GLN A 20 -9.10 0.55 -13.84
N ALA A 21 -9.42 1.65 -14.51
CA ALA A 21 -8.56 2.25 -15.53
C ALA A 21 -7.14 2.61 -15.02
N PRO A 22 -6.96 3.41 -13.95
CA PRO A 22 -5.64 3.75 -13.45
C PRO A 22 -4.90 2.52 -12.90
N LEU A 23 -5.62 1.56 -12.32
CA LEU A 23 -5.04 0.35 -11.79
C LEU A 23 -4.47 -0.57 -12.89
N ALA A 24 -5.19 -0.69 -14.01
CA ALA A 24 -4.69 -1.40 -15.18
C ALA A 24 -3.42 -0.76 -15.73
N SER A 25 -3.32 0.58 -15.70
CA SER A 25 -2.09 1.29 -16.06
C SER A 25 -0.94 1.01 -15.07
N VAL A 26 -1.20 1.02 -13.76
CA VAL A 26 -0.18 0.64 -12.75
C VAL A 26 0.36 -0.76 -13.04
N LEU A 27 -0.53 -1.73 -13.29
CA LEU A 27 -0.13 -3.10 -13.59
C LEU A 27 0.73 -3.17 -14.85
N ALA A 28 0.27 -2.57 -15.97
CA ALA A 28 1.02 -2.55 -17.22
C ALA A 28 2.42 -1.93 -17.07
N PHE A 29 2.53 -0.80 -16.36
CA PHE A 29 3.82 -0.16 -16.10
C PHE A 29 4.73 -1.02 -15.22
N SER A 30 4.16 -1.69 -14.20
CA SER A 30 4.93 -2.60 -13.35
C SER A 30 5.44 -3.83 -14.13
N GLU A 31 4.66 -4.35 -15.07
CA GLU A 31 5.09 -5.44 -15.95
C GLU A 31 6.20 -4.99 -16.90
N SER A 32 6.06 -3.81 -17.52
CA SER A 32 7.12 -3.22 -18.37
C SER A 32 8.41 -2.97 -17.59
N LEU A 33 8.31 -2.49 -16.34
CA LEU A 33 9.47 -2.33 -15.46
C LEU A 33 10.23 -3.64 -15.23
N LEU A 34 9.52 -4.76 -15.06
CA LEU A 34 10.15 -6.07 -14.82
C LEU A 34 10.96 -6.58 -16.03
N GLU A 35 10.72 -6.04 -17.23
CA GLU A 35 11.46 -6.36 -18.45
C GLU A 35 12.74 -5.53 -18.62
N LEU A 36 12.87 -4.38 -17.93
CA LEU A 36 14.06 -3.55 -18.03
C LEU A 36 15.30 -4.26 -17.47
N ALA A 37 16.45 -4.06 -18.11
CA ALA A 37 17.71 -4.68 -17.69
C ALA A 37 18.08 -4.31 -16.24
N VAL A 38 17.93 -3.03 -15.87
CA VAL A 38 18.25 -2.53 -14.51
C VAL A 38 17.42 -3.22 -13.43
N ILE A 39 16.14 -3.50 -13.70
CA ILE A 39 15.24 -4.16 -12.75
C ILE A 39 15.47 -5.68 -12.80
N SER A 40 15.49 -6.28 -13.98
CA SER A 40 15.56 -7.73 -14.15
C SER A 40 16.86 -8.35 -13.64
N GLN A 41 17.96 -7.59 -13.62
CA GLN A 41 19.28 -8.03 -13.13
C GLN A 41 19.49 -7.79 -11.63
N SER A 42 18.68 -6.94 -10.99
CA SER A 42 18.74 -6.70 -9.54
C SER A 42 17.67 -7.51 -8.84
N ALA A 43 18.07 -8.47 -8.00
CA ALA A 43 17.14 -9.33 -7.29
C ALA A 43 16.20 -8.53 -6.36
N ASP A 44 16.74 -7.52 -5.68
CA ASP A 44 16.01 -6.70 -4.71
C ASP A 44 15.03 -5.76 -5.42
N LEU A 45 15.48 -4.99 -6.42
CA LEU A 45 14.59 -4.10 -7.19
C LEU A 45 13.47 -4.90 -7.87
N LYS A 46 13.80 -6.07 -8.43
CA LYS A 46 12.80 -6.96 -9.03
C LYS A 46 11.79 -7.46 -8.02
N ALA A 47 12.20 -7.80 -6.80
CA ALA A 47 11.31 -8.24 -5.75
C ALA A 47 10.33 -7.12 -5.36
N ASP A 48 10.83 -5.90 -5.19
CA ASP A 48 10.01 -4.74 -4.83
C ASP A 48 9.05 -4.31 -5.95
N VAL A 49 9.49 -4.32 -7.22
CA VAL A 49 8.59 -4.06 -8.36
C VAL A 49 7.49 -5.14 -8.44
N LYS A 50 7.80 -6.41 -8.10
CA LYS A 50 6.77 -7.45 -8.00
C LYS A 50 5.77 -7.18 -6.87
N LYS A 51 6.19 -6.57 -5.75
CA LYS A 51 5.26 -6.17 -4.68
C LYS A 51 4.27 -5.11 -5.17
N VAL A 52 4.74 -4.12 -5.95
CA VAL A 52 3.86 -3.14 -6.62
C VAL A 52 2.87 -3.83 -7.57
N ALA A 53 3.36 -4.69 -8.45
CA ALA A 53 2.52 -5.43 -9.40
C ALA A 53 1.47 -6.30 -8.68
N LYS A 54 1.88 -6.97 -7.60
CA LYS A 54 0.99 -7.83 -6.81
C LYS A 54 -0.09 -7.03 -6.11
N ALA A 55 0.24 -5.90 -5.48
CA ALA A 55 -0.73 -5.01 -4.87
C ALA A 55 -1.77 -4.53 -5.90
N ALA A 56 -1.32 -4.10 -7.08
CA ALA A 56 -2.22 -3.66 -8.16
C ALA A 56 -3.15 -4.78 -8.68
N SER A 57 -2.61 -5.99 -8.81
CA SER A 57 -3.39 -7.17 -9.20
C SER A 57 -4.44 -7.52 -8.14
N THR A 58 -4.09 -7.55 -6.85
CA THR A 58 -5.01 -7.82 -5.75
C THR A 58 -6.14 -6.78 -5.68
N MET A 59 -5.82 -5.50 -5.86
CA MET A 59 -6.85 -4.45 -5.96
C MET A 59 -7.81 -4.67 -7.14
N THR A 60 -7.31 -5.21 -8.26
CA THR A 60 -8.14 -5.49 -9.44
C THR A 60 -9.15 -6.59 -9.13
N GLU A 61 -8.73 -7.62 -8.41
CA GLU A 61 -9.60 -8.70 -7.93
C GLU A 61 -10.66 -8.18 -6.94
N MET A 62 -10.26 -7.33 -6.00
CA MET A 62 -11.16 -6.66 -5.06
C MET A 62 -12.24 -5.83 -5.79
N LEU A 63 -11.85 -5.02 -6.78
CA LEU A 63 -12.79 -4.24 -7.60
C LEU A 63 -13.75 -5.12 -8.42
N GLY A 64 -13.32 -6.30 -8.85
CA GLY A 64 -14.18 -7.25 -9.56
C GLY A 64 -15.42 -7.65 -8.75
N SER A 65 -15.25 -7.73 -7.42
CA SER A 65 -16.30 -8.10 -6.48
C SER A 65 -17.35 -7.01 -6.26
N ILE A 66 -17.07 -5.76 -6.66
CA ILE A 66 -17.99 -4.61 -6.46
C ILE A 66 -19.37 -4.85 -7.08
N SER A 67 -19.41 -5.53 -8.22
CA SER A 67 -20.64 -5.78 -8.97
C SER A 67 -21.68 -6.65 -8.23
N MET A 68 -21.27 -7.32 -7.15
CA MET A 68 -22.13 -8.17 -6.32
C MET A 68 -22.84 -7.38 -5.21
N PHE A 69 -22.39 -6.17 -4.89
CA PHE A 69 -22.96 -5.39 -3.80
C PHE A 69 -24.31 -4.77 -4.16
N SER A 70 -25.11 -4.55 -3.12
CA SER A 70 -26.40 -3.88 -3.19
C SER A 70 -26.45 -2.71 -2.22
N GLN A 71 -27.58 -2.00 -2.18
CA GLN A 71 -27.71 -0.81 -1.33
C GLN A 71 -27.54 -1.11 0.18
N ASP A 72 -27.76 -2.36 0.57
CA ASP A 72 -27.67 -2.81 1.96
C ASP A 72 -26.24 -3.19 2.37
N SER A 73 -25.29 -3.23 1.42
CA SER A 73 -23.91 -3.68 1.63
C SER A 73 -22.95 -2.58 2.12
N GLN A 74 -23.43 -1.67 2.98
CA GLN A 74 -22.64 -0.50 3.40
C GLN A 74 -21.37 -0.89 4.16
N THR A 75 -21.49 -1.87 5.06
CA THR A 75 -20.36 -2.38 5.85
C THR A 75 -19.30 -3.01 4.93
N GLU A 76 -19.72 -3.85 3.99
CA GLU A 76 -18.83 -4.53 3.05
C GLU A 76 -18.15 -3.53 2.10
N LEU A 77 -18.85 -2.47 1.69
CA LEU A 77 -18.28 -1.40 0.86
C LEU A 77 -17.30 -0.52 1.63
N SER A 78 -17.50 -0.35 2.94
CA SER A 78 -16.55 0.33 3.81
C SER A 78 -15.28 -0.48 4.02
N LEU A 79 -15.42 -1.78 4.29
CA LEU A 79 -14.31 -2.73 4.38
C LEU A 79 -13.50 -2.77 3.08
N LEU A 80 -14.18 -2.93 1.94
CA LEU A 80 -13.52 -2.91 0.63
C LEU A 80 -12.72 -1.62 0.40
N ARG A 81 -13.29 -0.46 0.74
CA ARG A 81 -12.62 0.83 0.57
C ARG A 81 -11.40 0.97 1.48
N HIS A 82 -11.48 0.45 2.70
CA HIS A 82 -10.34 0.36 3.61
C HIS A 82 -9.24 -0.51 2.99
N ASP A 83 -9.57 -1.72 2.55
CA ASP A 83 -8.60 -2.66 1.97
C ASP A 83 -7.96 -2.11 0.68
N LEU A 84 -8.75 -1.46 -0.18
CA LEU A 84 -8.24 -0.76 -1.37
C LEU A 84 -7.32 0.41 -1.01
N ARG A 85 -7.61 1.13 0.09
CA ARG A 85 -6.76 2.22 0.57
C ARG A 85 -5.42 1.70 1.09
N ASN A 86 -5.43 0.61 1.85
CA ASN A 86 -4.21 -0.03 2.33
C ASN A 86 -3.37 -0.52 1.15
N ALA A 87 -4.00 -1.20 0.19
CA ALA A 87 -3.30 -1.73 -0.97
C ALA A 87 -2.71 -0.65 -1.89
N ILE A 88 -3.42 0.47 -2.11
CA ILE A 88 -2.85 1.58 -2.90
C ILE A 88 -1.73 2.30 -2.14
N GLY A 89 -1.79 2.34 -0.81
CA GLY A 89 -0.69 2.84 0.03
C GLY A 89 0.61 2.07 -0.21
N LEU A 90 0.54 0.76 -0.45
CA LEU A 90 1.71 -0.06 -0.80
C LEU A 90 2.31 0.32 -2.14
N VAL A 91 1.46 0.51 -3.15
CA VAL A 91 1.88 0.95 -4.49
C VAL A 91 2.64 2.27 -4.37
N ASP A 92 2.12 3.22 -3.59
CA ASP A 92 2.82 4.49 -3.33
C ASP A 92 4.14 4.30 -2.59
N GLY A 93 4.13 3.54 -1.49
CA GLY A 93 5.31 3.32 -0.66
C GLY A 93 6.47 2.70 -1.44
N PHE A 94 6.22 1.58 -2.12
CA PHE A 94 7.24 0.92 -2.93
C PHE A 94 7.65 1.76 -4.14
N SER A 95 6.72 2.44 -4.84
CA SER A 95 7.11 3.28 -5.98
C SER A 95 7.89 4.53 -5.58
N ASP A 96 7.65 5.10 -4.39
CA ASP A 96 8.47 6.16 -3.82
C ASP A 96 9.87 5.65 -3.47
N MET A 97 9.95 4.51 -2.79
CA MET A 97 11.20 3.88 -2.38
C MET A 97 12.09 3.54 -3.57
N LEU A 98 11.51 2.90 -4.58
CA LEU A 98 12.20 2.50 -5.79
C LEU A 98 12.64 3.70 -6.63
N LEU A 99 11.87 4.78 -6.63
CA LEU A 99 12.26 6.01 -7.33
C LEU A 99 13.43 6.72 -6.65
N GLU A 100 13.59 6.58 -5.32
CA GLU A 100 14.73 7.14 -4.58
C GLU A 100 16.02 6.35 -4.83
N ASP A 101 15.93 5.03 -5.01
CA ASP A 101 17.08 4.13 -5.19
C ASP A 101 17.49 3.90 -6.65
N CYS A 102 16.65 4.30 -7.61
CA CYS A 102 16.88 4.01 -9.02
C CYS A 102 17.46 5.21 -9.77
N ASP A 103 18.74 5.11 -10.14
CA ASP A 103 19.44 6.09 -10.98
C ASP A 103 19.12 5.94 -12.48
N ASP A 104 18.43 4.87 -12.88
CA ASP A 104 18.07 4.63 -14.28
C ASP A 104 16.91 5.54 -14.71
N THR A 105 17.14 6.27 -15.80
CA THR A 105 16.18 7.28 -16.25
C THR A 105 14.87 6.67 -16.77
N GLU A 106 14.95 5.51 -17.44
CA GLU A 106 13.79 4.83 -18.02
C GLU A 106 12.92 4.23 -16.92
N ALA A 107 13.52 3.48 -15.99
CA ALA A 107 12.82 2.96 -14.83
C ALA A 107 12.21 4.09 -13.96
N GLY A 108 12.96 5.19 -13.79
CA GLY A 108 12.48 6.38 -13.09
C GLY A 108 11.21 7.00 -13.69
N GLU A 109 11.06 7.00 -15.03
CA GLU A 109 9.84 7.45 -15.71
C GLU A 109 8.65 6.54 -15.40
N PHE A 110 8.83 5.21 -15.45
CA PHE A 110 7.77 4.27 -15.09
C PHE A 110 7.33 4.43 -13.63
N PHE A 111 8.25 4.61 -12.68
CA PHE A 111 7.89 4.88 -11.28
C PHE A 111 7.08 6.17 -11.14
N ARG A 112 7.46 7.24 -11.86
CA ARG A 112 6.67 8.49 -11.89
C ARG A 112 5.26 8.27 -12.47
N GLN A 113 5.13 7.46 -13.52
CA GLN A 113 3.84 7.11 -14.11
C GLN A 113 2.97 6.29 -13.16
N ILE A 114 3.55 5.29 -12.46
CA ILE A 114 2.85 4.50 -11.43
C ILE A 114 2.31 5.43 -10.33
N ARG A 115 3.14 6.33 -9.79
CA ARG A 115 2.72 7.31 -8.77
C ARG A 115 1.60 8.21 -9.27
N HIS A 116 1.65 8.64 -10.53
CA HIS A 116 0.57 9.44 -11.11
C HIS A 116 -0.75 8.67 -11.15
N GLN A 117 -0.73 7.42 -11.62
CA GLN A 117 -1.93 6.58 -11.67
C GLN A 117 -2.46 6.23 -10.27
N SER A 118 -1.57 6.00 -9.31
CA SER A 118 -1.94 5.80 -7.91
C SER A 118 -2.72 6.99 -7.33
N ARG A 119 -2.23 8.22 -7.55
CA ARG A 119 -2.95 9.43 -7.12
C ARG A 119 -4.31 9.60 -7.81
N LEU A 120 -4.40 9.26 -9.10
CA LEU A 120 -5.69 9.27 -9.81
C LEU A 120 -6.66 8.24 -9.21
N PHE A 121 -6.17 7.05 -8.87
CA PHE A 121 -6.95 6.02 -8.20
C PHE A 121 -7.46 6.51 -6.83
N GLN A 122 -6.58 7.04 -5.99
CA GLN A 122 -6.95 7.56 -4.66
C GLN A 122 -8.02 8.65 -4.76
N GLY A 123 -7.84 9.62 -5.65
CA GLY A 123 -8.83 10.69 -5.84
C GLY A 123 -10.20 10.17 -6.28
N ARG A 124 -10.25 9.07 -7.05
CA ARG A 124 -11.50 8.39 -7.42
C ARG A 124 -12.08 7.57 -6.26
N LEU A 125 -11.23 6.92 -5.48
CA LEU A 125 -11.62 6.14 -4.30
C LEU A 125 -12.21 7.03 -3.19
N GLU A 126 -11.70 8.26 -3.04
CA GLU A 126 -12.26 9.26 -2.11
C GLU A 126 -13.65 9.73 -2.54
N GLN A 127 -13.91 9.81 -3.86
CA GLN A 127 -15.23 10.14 -4.39
C GLN A 127 -16.23 8.98 -4.30
N PHE A 128 -15.73 7.76 -4.08
CA PHE A 128 -16.52 6.56 -3.80
C PHE A 128 -17.08 6.63 -2.37
N THR A 129 -18.10 7.47 -2.17
CA THR A 129 -18.86 7.56 -0.91
C THR A 129 -20.29 7.12 -1.12
N LEU A 130 -20.77 6.31 -0.18
CA LEU A 130 -22.18 5.96 -0.08
C LEU A 130 -22.75 6.62 1.16
N GLY A 131 -23.15 7.87 1.02
CA GLY A 131 -23.90 8.60 2.06
C GLY A 131 -23.19 8.65 3.42
N ASP A 132 -22.48 9.75 3.67
CA ASP A 132 -22.06 10.27 4.98
C ASP A 132 -21.67 9.21 6.04
N ASP A 133 -20.47 8.62 5.88
CA ASP A 133 -19.73 8.07 7.00
C ASP A 133 -18.57 9.01 7.31
N GLY A 134 -18.79 9.79 8.36
CA GLY A 134 -17.88 10.79 8.88
C GLY A 134 -16.53 10.21 9.28
N LYS A 135 -15.54 11.10 9.17
CA LYS A 135 -14.15 10.98 9.64
C LYS A 135 -13.34 9.94 8.89
N ALA A 136 -12.77 10.40 7.77
CA ALA A 136 -11.42 10.01 7.39
C ALA A 136 -10.48 10.34 8.57
N ALA A 137 -10.33 9.39 9.50
CA ALA A 137 -9.23 9.41 10.44
C ALA A 137 -7.97 9.27 9.59
N SER A 138 -7.09 10.26 9.71
CA SER A 138 -5.76 10.23 9.12
C SER A 138 -5.08 8.93 9.52
N ASP A 139 -4.74 8.13 8.53
CA ASP A 139 -3.95 6.92 8.65
C ASP A 139 -2.63 7.24 9.40
N PRO A 140 -2.47 6.75 10.65
CA PRO A 140 -1.28 6.99 11.47
C PRO A 140 -0.02 6.45 10.80
N ILE A 141 -0.12 5.30 10.12
CA ILE A 141 0.96 4.69 9.35
C ILE A 141 1.38 5.62 8.20
N ALA A 142 0.43 6.14 7.42
CA ALA A 142 0.76 7.09 6.34
C ALA A 142 1.42 8.37 6.86
N ALA A 143 1.02 8.86 8.04
CA ALA A 143 1.65 10.00 8.70
C ALA A 143 3.08 9.67 9.18
N ILE A 144 3.30 8.46 9.69
CA ILE A 144 4.62 7.93 10.06
C ILE A 144 5.52 7.80 8.82
N PHE A 145 5.05 7.22 7.71
CA PHE A 145 5.79 7.15 6.45
C PHE A 145 6.18 8.53 5.91
N LYS A 146 5.29 9.52 6.03
CA LYS A 146 5.57 10.91 5.66
C LYS A 146 6.63 11.55 6.58
N SER A 147 6.70 11.13 7.84
CA SER A 147 7.72 11.59 8.79
C SER A 147 9.10 10.97 8.52
N PHE A 148 9.15 9.70 8.09
CA PHE A 148 10.41 9.05 7.67
C PHE A 148 11.07 9.75 6.48
N LYS A 149 10.28 10.27 5.52
CA LYS A 149 10.80 11.08 4.40
C LYS A 149 11.48 12.39 4.80
N ARG A 150 11.28 12.86 6.05
CA ARG A 150 11.70 14.19 6.48
C ARG A 150 12.97 14.22 7.34
N GLY A 151 13.61 13.08 7.56
CA GLY A 151 14.96 13.03 8.12
C GLY A 151 15.02 12.22 9.41
N ILE A 152 15.51 11.00 9.30
CA ILE A 152 16.32 10.40 10.35
C ILE A 152 17.77 10.69 9.97
N ILE A 153 18.35 11.67 10.65
CA ILE A 153 19.76 12.04 10.53
C ILE A 153 20.57 10.80 10.93
N ARG A 154 21.38 10.28 10.00
CA ARG A 154 22.38 9.25 10.30
C ARG A 154 23.41 9.87 11.24
N ASP A 155 23.40 9.53 12.53
CA ASP A 155 24.56 9.71 13.40
C ASP A 155 25.40 8.45 13.24
N ASP A 156 26.49 8.54 12.46
CA ASP A 156 27.39 7.45 12.05
C ASP A 156 28.23 6.86 13.21
N ARG A 157 27.66 6.75 14.41
CA ARG A 157 28.30 6.03 15.52
C ARG A 157 27.88 4.57 15.45
N GLU A 158 28.86 3.67 15.60
CA GLU A 158 28.75 2.20 15.68
C GLU A 158 27.80 1.71 16.79
N HIS A 159 26.52 2.09 16.75
CA HIS A 159 25.50 1.57 17.62
C HIS A 159 24.95 0.30 16.96
N MET A 160 24.82 -0.76 17.78
CA MET A 160 24.02 -1.93 17.43
C MET A 160 22.68 -1.45 16.88
N ALA A 161 22.30 -1.97 15.71
CA ALA A 161 21.04 -1.65 15.07
C ALA A 161 19.90 -1.83 16.07
N ALA A 162 19.24 -0.74 16.47
CA ALA A 162 18.12 -0.82 17.42
C ALA A 162 17.03 -1.74 16.84
N SER A 163 16.41 -2.53 17.73
CA SER A 163 15.38 -3.51 17.38
C SER A 163 14.00 -2.89 17.46
N ILE A 164 13.23 -3.01 16.38
CA ILE A 164 11.88 -2.45 16.27
C ILE A 164 10.91 -3.59 16.01
N LEU A 165 9.90 -3.72 16.87
CA LEU A 165 8.77 -4.63 16.67
C LEU A 165 7.68 -3.90 15.90
N VAL A 166 7.40 -4.34 14.67
CA VAL A 166 6.28 -3.86 13.86
C VAL A 166 5.10 -4.80 14.02
N VAL A 167 3.95 -4.26 14.40
CA VAL A 167 2.71 -5.02 14.58
C VAL A 167 1.63 -4.43 13.69
N ASP A 168 1.16 -5.24 12.75
CA ASP A 168 0.17 -4.86 11.75
C ASP A 168 -0.47 -6.17 11.23
N ASP A 169 -1.79 -6.21 11.10
CA ASP A 169 -2.53 -7.37 10.63
C ASP A 169 -2.50 -7.53 9.09
N SER A 170 -2.18 -6.44 8.37
CA SER A 170 -1.90 -6.44 6.94
C SER A 170 -0.45 -6.85 6.68
N ASP A 171 -0.27 -8.09 6.20
CA ASP A 171 1.04 -8.64 5.81
C ASP A 171 1.84 -7.71 4.90
N SER A 172 1.15 -7.03 3.98
CA SER A 172 1.81 -6.18 3.02
C SER A 172 2.19 -4.82 3.60
N SER A 173 1.35 -4.24 4.47
CA SER A 173 1.67 -2.99 5.18
C SER A 173 2.86 -3.19 6.11
N ARG A 174 2.85 -4.31 6.83
CA ARG A 174 3.95 -4.76 7.69
C ARG A 174 5.26 -4.94 6.93
N ASP A 175 5.22 -5.62 5.79
CA ASP A 175 6.38 -5.84 4.92
C ASP A 175 6.96 -4.52 4.39
N LEU A 176 6.12 -3.58 3.92
CA LEU A 176 6.60 -2.26 3.48
C LEU A 176 7.29 -1.49 4.61
N LEU A 177 6.70 -1.47 5.82
CA LEU A 177 7.28 -0.76 6.96
C LEU A 177 8.58 -1.43 7.42
N ALA A 178 8.60 -2.76 7.47
CA ALA A 178 9.80 -3.53 7.79
C ALA A 178 10.93 -3.23 6.80
N HIS A 179 10.63 -3.23 5.51
CA HIS A 179 11.61 -2.93 4.46
C HIS A 179 12.18 -1.51 4.60
N GLN A 180 11.33 -0.52 4.89
CA GLN A 180 11.75 0.88 5.09
C GLN A 180 12.66 1.06 6.32
N LEU A 181 12.39 0.33 7.40
CA LEU A 181 13.20 0.35 8.63
C LEU A 181 14.53 -0.39 8.44
N GLN A 182 14.52 -1.54 7.74
CA GLN A 182 15.73 -2.29 7.42
C GLN A 182 16.68 -1.49 6.52
N ARG A 183 16.17 -0.72 5.54
CA ARG A 183 16.95 0.22 4.73
C ARG A 183 17.62 1.33 5.56
N GLN A 184 17.09 1.60 6.75
CA GLN A 184 17.67 2.54 7.72
C GLN A 184 18.58 1.85 8.74
N ASN A 185 18.94 0.58 8.50
CA ASN A 185 19.85 -0.22 9.31
C ASN A 185 19.30 -0.56 10.71
N PHE A 186 17.97 -0.68 10.86
CA PHE A 186 17.32 -1.21 12.06
C PHE A 186 17.12 -2.73 11.97
N MET A 187 17.14 -3.41 13.12
CA MET A 187 16.66 -4.79 13.21
C MET A 187 15.14 -4.76 13.32
N VAL A 188 14.43 -5.49 12.46
CA VAL A 188 12.97 -5.53 12.49
C VAL A 188 12.48 -6.90 12.92
N ILE A 189 11.57 -6.90 13.89
CA ILE A 189 10.81 -8.06 14.31
C ILE A 189 9.36 -7.80 13.92
N GLU A 190 8.69 -8.80 13.35
CA GLU A 190 7.32 -8.65 12.87
C GLU A 190 6.33 -9.46 13.71
N ALA A 191 5.14 -8.89 13.92
CA ALA A 191 3.99 -9.60 14.48
C ALA A 191 2.72 -9.30 13.66
N ALA A 192 2.02 -10.35 13.24
CA ALA A 192 0.75 -10.23 12.54
C ALA A 192 -0.46 -10.07 13.47
N SER A 193 -0.25 -10.07 14.79
CA SER A 193 -1.33 -9.97 15.78
C SER A 193 -0.84 -9.47 17.14
N GLY A 194 -1.78 -8.94 17.94
CA GLY A 194 -1.50 -8.53 19.32
C GLY A 194 -1.04 -9.68 20.21
N GLU A 195 -1.56 -10.89 20.02
CA GLU A 195 -1.12 -12.08 20.76
C GLU A 195 0.35 -12.38 20.45
N ARG A 196 0.71 -12.41 19.17
CA ARG A 196 2.10 -12.64 18.75
C ARG A 196 3.04 -11.52 19.23
N CYS A 197 2.57 -10.27 19.21
CA CYS A 197 3.29 -9.13 19.77
C CYS A 197 3.65 -9.36 21.24
N LEU A 198 2.67 -9.74 22.07
CA LEU A 198 2.90 -9.97 23.50
C LEU A 198 3.87 -11.13 23.76
N GLU A 199 3.85 -12.19 22.95
CA GLU A 199 4.83 -13.29 23.03
C GLU A 199 6.25 -12.80 22.74
N ILE A 200 6.41 -11.99 21.68
CA ILE A 200 7.70 -11.45 21.27
C ILE A 200 8.22 -10.46 22.31
N MET A 201 7.39 -9.56 22.83
CA MET A 201 7.78 -8.61 23.87
C MET A 201 8.35 -9.28 25.12
N ARG A 202 7.87 -10.49 25.46
CA ARG A 202 8.35 -11.25 26.63
C ARG A 202 9.69 -11.94 26.42
N SER A 203 10.14 -12.11 25.17
CA SER A 203 11.31 -12.92 24.83
C SER A 203 12.42 -12.13 24.14
N ALA A 204 12.07 -11.16 23.32
CA ALA A 204 13.01 -10.42 22.46
C ALA A 204 13.30 -8.99 22.94
N GLU A 205 12.54 -8.46 23.91
CA GLU A 205 12.72 -7.12 24.51
C GLU A 205 13.07 -6.01 23.49
N PRO A 206 12.19 -5.74 22.50
CA PRO A 206 12.48 -4.76 21.45
C PRO A 206 12.62 -3.34 22.01
N ASP A 207 13.49 -2.52 21.40
CA ASP A 207 13.76 -1.13 21.82
C ASP A 207 12.56 -0.19 21.53
N LEU A 208 11.78 -0.49 20.49
CA LEU A 208 10.58 0.26 20.09
C LEU A 208 9.51 -0.70 19.55
N VAL A 209 8.24 -0.38 19.83
CA VAL A 209 7.08 -1.06 19.22
C VAL A 209 6.29 -0.05 18.40
N LEU A 210 6.01 -0.40 17.14
CA LEU A 210 5.08 0.32 16.26
C LEU A 210 3.80 -0.51 16.13
N LEU A 211 2.66 0.10 16.44
CA LEU A 211 1.33 -0.50 16.42
C LEU A 211 0.42 0.33 15.50
N ASP A 212 -0.45 -0.36 14.76
CA ASP A 212 -1.61 0.20 14.06
C ASP A 212 -2.93 -0.41 14.58
#